data_AF-K6U6C1-F1
#
_entry.id   AF-K6U6C1-F1
#
_cell.length_a   1.000
_cell.length_b   1.000
_cell.length_c   1.000
_cell.angle_alpha   90.00
_cell.angle_beta   90.00
_cell.angle_gamma   90.00
#
_symmetry.space_group_name_H-M   'P 1'
#
loop_
_entity.id
_entity.type
_entity.pdbx_description
1 polymer ?
#
loop_
_entity_poly.entity_id
_entity_poly.type
_entity_poly.pdbx_seq_one_letter_code
_entity_poly.pdbx_strand_id
1 'polypeptide(L)' 'MSKKIFTDEEVVLLSKNIYVKNVSNKGITYTDEFKQIF' A
#
# COMPACT_ATOMS: atom_id res chain seq x y z
N MET A 1 -4.02 14.57 15.64
CA MET A 1 -4.05 13.42 14.71
C MET A 1 -3.08 13.70 13.58
N SER A 2 -1.83 13.23 13.68
CA SER A 2 -0.89 13.35 12.55
C SER A 2 -1.41 12.48 11.41
N LYS A 3 -1.73 13.11 10.28
CA LYS A 3 -1.98 12.41 9.02
C LYS A 3 -0.62 11.86 8.57
N LYS A 4 -0.28 10.64 8.99
CA LYS A 4 0.84 9.92 8.38
C LYS A 4 0.42 9.58 6.96
N ILE A 5 0.97 10.32 6.03
CA ILE A 5 0.79 10.19 4.58
C ILE A 5 2.00 9.41 4.10
N PHE A 6 1.81 8.44 3.21
CA PHE A 6 2.92 7.75 2.58
C PHE A 6 3.70 8.74 1.72
N THR A 7 5.00 8.74 1.88
CA THR A 7 5.91 9.49 1.00
C THR A 7 5.92 8.88 -0.39
N ASP A 8 6.28 9.65 -1.40
CA ASP A 8 6.31 9.15 -2.79
C ASP A 8 7.30 7.98 -2.95
N GLU A 9 8.38 7.96 -2.17
CA GLU A 9 9.34 6.86 -2.11
C GLU A 9 8.69 5.57 -1.58
N GLU A 10 7.90 5.67 -0.51
CA GLU A 10 7.15 4.54 0.05
C GLU A 10 6.07 4.06 -0.92
N VAL A 11 5.35 4.99 -1.57
CA VAL A 11 4.35 4.66 -2.59
C VAL A 11 5.00 3.89 -3.75
N VAL A 12 6.17 4.34 -4.24
CA VAL A 12 6.91 3.65 -5.30
C VAL A 12 7.40 2.28 -4.83
N LEU A 13 7.92 2.17 -3.62
CA LEU A 13 8.38 0.89 -3.06
C LEU A 13 7.22 -0.11 -2.93
N LEU A 14 6.08 0.35 -2.40
CA LEU A 14 4.88 -0.46 -2.19
C LEU A 14 4.20 -0.82 -3.52
N SER A 15 4.26 0.05 -4.53
CA SER A 15 3.72 -0.22 -5.88
C SER A 15 4.42 -1.37 -6.59
N LYS A 16 5.67 -1.68 -6.21
CA LYS A 16 6.45 -2.81 -6.75
C LYS A 16 6.12 -4.14 -6.09
N ASN A 17 5.36 -4.14 -4.99
CA ASN A 17 5.01 -5.35 -4.27
C ASN A 17 3.84 -6.08 -4.94
N ILE A 18 4.01 -7.36 -5.25
CA ILE A 18 2.99 -8.21 -5.89
C ILE A 18 1.71 -8.35 -5.06
N TYR A 19 1.78 -8.16 -3.75
CA TYR A 19 0.62 -8.23 -2.85
C TYR A 19 -0.14 -6.92 -2.72
N VAL A 20 0.31 -5.85 -3.38
CA VAL A 20 -0.31 -4.53 -3.34
C VAL A 20 -1.12 -4.34 -4.63
N LYS A 21 -2.43 -4.19 -4.47
CA LYS A 21 -3.38 -3.97 -5.58
C LYS A 21 -3.40 -2.51 -6.02
N ASN A 22 -3.36 -1.58 -5.05
CA ASN A 22 -3.29 -0.16 -5.32
C ASN A 22 -2.66 0.57 -4.14
N VAL A 23 -1.87 1.61 -4.40
CA VAL A 23 -1.26 2.42 -3.34
C VAL A 23 -1.36 3.90 -3.70
N SER A 24 -1.66 4.71 -2.69
CA SER A 24 -1.76 6.16 -2.78
C SER A 24 -1.16 6.77 -1.51
N ASN A 25 -0.81 8.06 -1.55
CA ASN A 25 -0.26 8.77 -0.39
C ASN A 25 -1.18 8.71 0.84
N LYS A 26 -2.49 8.45 0.66
CA LYS A 26 -3.48 8.39 1.74
C LYS A 26 -3.83 6.96 2.19
N GLY A 27 -3.46 5.93 1.44
CA GLY A 27 -3.91 4.56 1.71
C GLY A 27 -3.38 3.53 0.74
N ILE A 28 -3.31 2.28 1.22
CA ILE A 28 -2.89 1.10 0.47
C ILE A 28 -4.01 0.06 0.44
N THR A 29 -4.19 -0.59 -0.70
CA THR A 29 -5.13 -1.69 -0.90
C THR A 29 -4.32 -2.92 -1.28
N TYR A 30 -4.44 -3.98 -0.49
CA TYR A 30 -3.80 -5.27 -0.78
C TYR A 30 -4.64 -6.12 -1.72
N THR A 31 -3.97 -7.08 -2.38
CA THR A 31 -4.63 -8.10 -3.20
C THR A 31 -5.49 -9.01 -2.34
N ASP A 32 -6.48 -9.63 -2.98
CA ASP A 32 -7.42 -10.49 -2.28
C ASP A 32 -6.74 -11.80 -1.80
N GLU A 33 -5.68 -12.23 -2.49
CA GLU A 33 -4.79 -13.31 -2.07
C GLU A 33 -4.08 -13.01 -0.74
N PHE A 34 -3.58 -11.78 -0.58
CA PHE A 34 -2.93 -11.37 0.67
C PHE A 34 -3.89 -11.38 1.86
N LYS A 35 -5.13 -10.89 1.65
CA LYS A 35 -6.20 -10.89 2.67
C LYS A 35 -6.71 -12.29 3.03
N GLN A 36 -6.48 -13.28 2.17
CA GLN A 36 -6.88 -14.65 2.45
C GLN A 36 -5.86 -15.35 3.36
N ILE A 37 -4.62 -14.85 3.39
CA ILE A 37 -3.52 -15.39 4.21
C ILE A 37 -3.46 -14.68 5.58
N PHE A 38 -3.88 -13.41 5.66
CA PHE A 38 -3.81 -12.55 6.85
C PHE A 38 -5.14 -11.82 7.09
#